data_AF-A0A940CKY8-F1
#
_entry.id   AF-A0A940CKY8-F1
#
_cell.length_a   1.000
_cell.length_b   1.000
_cell.length_c   1.000
_cell.angle_alpha   90.00
_cell.angle_beta   90.00
_cell.angle_gamma   90.00
#
_symmetry.space_group_name_H-M   'P 1'
#
loop_
_entity.id
_entity.type
_entity.pdbx_description
1 polymer ?
#
loop_
_entity_poly.entity_id
_entity_poly.type
_entity_poly.pdbx_seq_one_letter_code
_entity_poly.pdbx_strand_id
1 'polypeptide(L)'
;MTNIGLIGTKIGMSREFFPIGISVPVTVIKIEKGRVIDLITKDKRGYDAIKVGFGKIKTSKLTKSMKGFYSKKSTEPKKYLKEYRVENISNFKEGNEIGLEIFKDVK
;
A
#
# COMPACT_ATOMS: atom_id res chain seq x y z
N MET A 1 12.05 2.18 13.54
CA MET A 1 11.00 1.18 13.22
C MET A 1 10.18 1.74 12.07
N THR A 2 10.55 1.38 10.85
CA THR A 2 9.89 1.88 9.64
C THR A 2 9.00 0.77 9.11
N ASN A 3 7.79 0.64 9.64
CA ASN A 3 6.86 -0.40 9.20
C ASN A 3 6.03 0.12 8.02
N ILE A 4 6.29 -0.42 6.83
CA ILE A 4 5.47 -0.19 5.65
C ILE A 4 4.18 -0.98 5.82
N GLY A 5 3.04 -0.30 5.76
CA GLY A 5 1.73 -0.92 5.83
C GLY A 5 1.15 -1.25 4.46
N LEU A 6 0.26 -2.23 4.42
CA LEU A 6 -0.61 -2.49 3.28
C LEU A 6 -2.04 -2.04 3.61
N ILE A 7 -2.76 -1.53 2.61
CA ILE A 7 -4.18 -1.22 2.73
C ILE A 7 -4.98 -2.38 2.15
N GLY A 8 -5.80 -3.00 2.99
CA GLY A 8 -6.72 -4.07 2.61
C GLY A 8 -8.19 -3.67 2.77
N THR A 9 -9.06 -4.41 2.10
CA THR A 9 -10.51 -4.32 2.29
C THR A 9 -10.99 -5.51 3.10
N LYS A 10 -11.73 -5.26 4.19
CA LYS A 10 -12.38 -6.32 4.97
C LYS A 10 -13.45 -6.98 4.09
N ILE A 11 -13.27 -8.28 3.83
CA ILE A 11 -14.22 -9.07 3.02
C ILE A 11 -15.28 -9.68 3.93
N GLY A 12 -14.89 -10.13 5.12
CA GLY A 12 -15.82 -10.75 6.06
C GLY A 12 -15.10 -11.40 7.22
N MET A 13 -15.84 -12.24 7.94
CA MET A 13 -15.35 -13.04 9.03
C MET A 13 -15.64 -14.50 8.72
N SER A 14 -14.71 -15.38 9.08
CA SER A 14 -14.83 -16.83 8.96
C SER A 14 -14.29 -17.47 10.25
N ARG A 15 -14.14 -18.79 10.25
CA ARG A 15 -13.45 -19.54 11.30
C ARG A 15 -12.47 -20.54 10.68
N GLU A 16 -11.34 -20.73 11.33
CA GLU A 16 -10.37 -21.76 10.99
C GLU A 16 -10.37 -22.82 12.10
N PHE A 17 -10.25 -24.09 11.71
CA PHE A 17 -10.17 -25.20 12.65
C PHE A 17 -8.73 -25.68 12.74
N PHE A 18 -8.16 -25.62 13.94
CA PHE A 18 -6.84 -26.16 14.21
C PHE A 18 -6.90 -27.70 14.32
N PRO A 19 -5.78 -28.41 14.10
CA PRO A 19 -5.74 -29.87 14.15
C PRO A 19 -6.25 -30.49 15.47
N ILE A 20 -6.21 -29.74 16.57
CA ILE A 20 -6.70 -30.15 17.91
C ILE A 20 -8.23 -29.92 18.08
N GLY A 21 -8.94 -29.50 17.02
CA GLY A 21 -10.39 -29.26 17.05
C GLY A 21 -10.79 -27.88 17.58
N ILE A 22 -9.83 -27.00 17.86
CA ILE A 22 -10.08 -25.63 18.31
C ILE A 22 -10.57 -24.80 17.11
N SER A 23 -11.70 -24.11 17.28
CA SER A 23 -12.23 -23.17 16.29
C SER A 23 -11.81 -21.75 16.64
N VAL A 24 -11.11 -21.08 15.73
CA VAL A 24 -10.67 -19.69 15.90
C VAL A 24 -11.39 -18.79 14.90
N PRO A 25 -12.10 -17.74 15.35
CA PRO A 25 -12.70 -16.76 14.44
C PRO A 25 -11.61 -15.92 13.79
N VAL A 26 -11.68 -15.78 12.47
CA VAL A 26 -10.70 -15.06 11.66
C VAL A 26 -11.38 -13.98 10.81
N THR A 27 -10.69 -12.87 10.56
CA THR A 27 -11.15 -11.83 9.63
C THR A 27 -10.43 -11.98 8.30
N VAL A 28 -11.19 -12.11 7.22
CA VAL A 28 -10.64 -12.20 5.87
C VAL A 28 -10.45 -10.79 5.32
N ILE A 29 -9.20 -10.44 5.01
CA ILE A 29 -8.82 -9.14 4.45
C ILE A 29 -8.26 -9.39 3.05
N LYS A 30 -8.87 -8.77 2.03
CA LYS A 30 -8.34 -8.76 0.67
C LYS A 30 -7.33 -7.63 0.53
N ILE A 31 -6.11 -7.96 0.14
CA ILE A 31 -5.03 -6.99 -0.08
C ILE A 31 -4.73 -6.94 -1.58
N GLU A 32 -4.63 -5.72 -2.10
CA GLU A 32 -4.11 -5.47 -3.44
C GLU A 32 -2.68 -4.95 -3.33
N LYS A 33 -1.83 -5.25 -4.32
CA LYS A 33 -0.46 -4.74 -4.34
C LYS A 33 -0.47 -3.20 -4.34
N GLY A 34 0.26 -2.62 -3.40
CA GLY A 34 0.53 -1.20 -3.37
C GLY A 34 1.62 -0.84 -4.38
N ARG A 35 1.51 0.30 -5.06
CA ARG A 35 2.57 0.78 -5.96
C ARG A 35 3.20 2.05 -5.40
N VAL A 36 4.52 2.13 -5.37
CA VAL A 36 5.24 3.35 -4.98
C VAL A 36 5.07 4.39 -6.09
N ILE A 37 4.50 5.54 -5.75
CA ILE A 37 4.17 6.61 -6.70
C ILE A 37 5.13 7.81 -6.57
N ASP A 38 5.56 8.11 -5.35
CA ASP A 38 6.39 9.28 -5.09
C ASP A 38 7.36 8.98 -3.94
N LEU A 39 8.58 9.50 -4.06
CA LEU A 39 9.59 9.46 -3.02
C LEU A 39 9.75 10.88 -2.46
N ILE A 40 9.53 11.01 -1.16
CA ILE A 40 9.61 12.29 -0.44
C ILE A 40 10.94 12.31 0.28
N THR A 41 11.85 13.20 -0.13
CA THR A 41 13.19 13.32 0.45
C THR A 41 13.28 14.44 1.50
N LYS A 42 14.19 14.25 2.47
CA LYS A 42 14.51 15.27 3.47
C LYS A 42 14.87 16.63 2.89
N ASP A 43 15.64 16.69 1.79
CA ASP A 43 16.04 17.96 1.18
C ASP A 43 14.88 18.86 0.79
N LYS A 44 13.75 18.26 0.37
CA LYS A 44 12.59 19.02 -0.12
C LYS A 44 11.52 19.23 0.93
N ARG A 45 11.35 18.29 1.87
CA ARG A 45 10.22 18.31 2.82
C ARG A 45 10.60 18.10 4.29
N GLY A 46 11.88 17.95 4.60
CA GLY A 46 12.40 17.79 5.97
C GLY A 46 12.22 16.38 6.55
N TYR A 47 11.70 15.42 5.79
CA TYR A 47 11.59 14.03 6.21
C TYR A 47 11.67 13.07 5.02
N ASP A 48 12.02 11.83 5.33
CA ASP A 48 12.08 10.73 4.36
C ASP A 48 10.80 9.91 4.43
N ALA A 49 10.11 9.76 3.30
CA ALA A 49 8.90 8.95 3.19
C ALA A 49 8.67 8.42 1.78
N ILE A 50 7.92 7.31 1.70
CA ILE A 50 7.40 6.78 0.45
C ILE A 50 5.90 7.00 0.37
N LYS A 51 5.40 7.38 -0.80
CA LYS A 51 3.97 7.45 -1.10
C LYS A 51 3.56 6.21 -1.88
N VAL A 52 2.67 5.43 -1.29
CA VAL A 52 2.18 4.17 -1.87
C VAL A 52 0.71 4.33 -2.23
N GLY A 53 0.36 3.92 -3.45
CA GLY A 53 -1.01 3.90 -3.94
C GLY A 53 -1.62 2.51 -3.95
N PHE A 54 -2.87 2.41 -3.50
CA PHE A 54 -3.64 1.17 -3.40
C PHE A 54 -4.99 1.31 -4.11
N GLY A 55 -5.54 0.20 -4.60
CA GLY A 55 -6.83 0.20 -5.28
C GLY A 55 -6.78 0.74 -6.70
N LYS A 56 -7.73 0.32 -7.55
CA LYS A 56 -7.92 0.88 -8.89
C LYS A 56 -9.05 1.91 -8.91
N ILE A 57 -8.88 3.00 -9.66
CA ILE A 57 -9.93 3.98 -9.93
C ILE A 57 -9.95 4.33 -11.43
N LYS A 58 -11.16 4.47 -12.01
CA LYS A 58 -11.31 4.89 -13.40
C LYS A 58 -10.83 6.35 -13.55
N THR A 59 -10.12 6.64 -14.64
CA THR A 59 -9.64 8.00 -14.97
C THR A 59 -10.75 9.04 -15.04
N SER A 60 -11.96 8.63 -15.47
CA SER A 60 -13.13 9.50 -15.52
C SER A 60 -13.58 10.01 -14.14
N LYS A 61 -13.30 9.27 -13.06
CA LYS A 61 -13.66 9.64 -11.69
C LYS A 61 -12.61 10.50 -10.98
N LEU A 62 -11.50 10.83 -11.63
CA LEU A 62 -10.44 11.66 -11.06
C LEU A 62 -10.72 13.15 -11.26
N THR A 63 -10.36 13.94 -10.25
CA THR A 63 -10.30 15.41 -10.38
C THR A 63 -9.18 15.84 -11.32
N LYS A 64 -9.29 17.04 -11.90
CA LYS A 64 -8.31 17.58 -12.87
C LYS A 64 -6.89 17.63 -12.29
N SER A 65 -6.75 18.04 -11.04
CA SER A 65 -5.45 18.10 -10.34
C SER A 65 -4.81 16.72 -10.19
N MET A 66 -5.59 15.70 -9.81
CA MET A 66 -5.09 14.34 -9.66
C MET A 66 -4.72 13.71 -11.01
N LYS A 67 -5.44 14.03 -12.09
CA LYS A 67 -5.05 13.62 -13.45
C LYS A 67 -3.67 14.15 -13.80
N GLY A 68 -3.43 15.46 -13.60
CA GLY A 68 -2.12 16.07 -13.84
C GLY A 68 -1.00 15.43 -13.00
N PHE A 69 -1.28 15.13 -11.72
CA PHE A 69 -0.33 14.43 -10.84
C PHE A 69 0.05 13.05 -11.39
N TYR A 70 -0.92 12.21 -11.73
CA TYR A 70 -0.67 10.86 -12.26
C TYR A 70 -0.01 10.88 -13.64
N SER A 71 -0.36 11.83 -14.51
CA SER A 71 0.30 12.04 -15.80
C SER A 71 1.77 12.43 -15.63
N LYS A 72 2.10 13.33 -14.69
CA LYS A 72 3.49 13.72 -14.41
C LYS A 72 4.33 12.56 -13.87
N LYS A 73 3.71 11.67 -13.10
CA LYS A 73 4.35 10.48 -12.52
C LYS A 73 4.26 9.23 -13.41
N SER A 74 3.69 9.34 -14.62
CA SER A 74 3.52 8.25 -15.59
C SER A 74 3.03 6.94 -14.94
N THR A 75 2.06 7.05 -14.03
CA THR A 75 1.59 5.92 -13.23
C THR A 75 0.07 5.78 -13.31
N GLU A 76 -0.40 4.53 -13.25
CA GLU A 76 -1.84 4.25 -13.19
C GLU A 76 -2.50 4.93 -11.99
N PRO A 77 -3.72 5.46 -12.15
CA PRO A 77 -4.43 6.08 -11.05
C PRO A 77 -4.82 5.05 -10.00
N LYS A 78 -4.43 5.33 -8.75
CA LYS A 78 -4.80 4.54 -7.58
C LYS A 78 -5.89 5.25 -6.77
N LYS A 79 -6.73 4.46 -6.10
CA LYS A 79 -7.89 4.97 -5.34
C LYS A 79 -7.46 5.60 -4.01
N TYR A 80 -6.53 4.96 -3.31
CA TYR A 80 -6.02 5.39 -2.02
C TYR A 80 -4.54 5.73 -2.15
N LEU A 81 -4.10 6.83 -1.53
CA LEU A 81 -2.70 7.22 -1.42
C LEU A 81 -2.35 7.33 0.05
N LYS A 82 -1.28 6.65 0.48
CA LYS A 82 -0.80 6.72 1.86
C LYS A 82 0.70 6.96 1.87
N GLU A 83 1.13 7.83 2.78
CA GLU A 83 2.54 8.09 3.04
C GLU A 83 3.01 7.24 4.21
N TYR A 84 4.16 6.60 4.04
CA TYR A 84 4.88 5.88 5.10
C TYR A 84 6.23 6.54 5.28
N ARG A 85 6.51 7.02 6.49
CA ARG A 85 7.82 7.56 6.84
C ARG A 85 8.84 6.43 6.86
N VAL A 86 9.99 6.66 6.22
CA VAL A 86 11.05 5.66 6.13
C VAL A 86 12.41 6.22 6.55
N GLU A 87 13.22 5.39 7.19
CA GLU A 87 14.58 5.77 7.58
C GLU A 87 15.55 5.83 6.39
N ASN A 88 15.36 4.96 5.37
CA ASN A 88 16.21 4.93 4.19
C ASN A 88 15.39 4.78 2.90
N ILE A 89 15.43 5.82 2.06
CA ILE A 89 14.71 5.86 0.77
C ILE A 89 15.39 5.06 -0.33
N SER A 90 16.71 4.83 -0.23
CA SER A 90 17.52 4.22 -1.28
C SER A 90 17.07 2.81 -1.66
N ASN A 91 16.36 2.13 -0.76
CA ASN A 91 15.80 0.80 -0.95
C ASN A 91 14.51 0.81 -1.79
N PHE A 92 13.92 1.97 -2.07
CA PHE A 92 12.66 2.11 -2.78
C PHE A 92 12.82 2.94 -4.04
N LYS A 93 12.25 2.45 -5.13
CA LYS A 93 12.18 3.16 -6.42
C LYS A 93 10.73 3.44 -6.78
N GLU A 94 10.51 4.55 -7.48
CA GLU A 94 9.20 4.84 -8.06
C GLU A 94 8.80 3.71 -9.02
N GLY A 95 7.55 3.25 -8.92
CA GLY A 95 7.03 2.14 -9.71
C GLY A 95 7.19 0.75 -9.08
N ASN A 96 7.95 0.59 -8.00
CA ASN A 96 8.03 -0.68 -7.27
C ASN A 96 6.64 -1.08 -6.74
N GLU A 97 6.36 -2.38 -6.77
CA GLU A 97 5.15 -2.95 -6.20
C GLU A 97 5.44 -3.61 -4.85
N ILE A 98 4.52 -3.42 -3.92
CA ILE A 98 4.59 -3.89 -2.55
C ILE A 98 3.37 -4.78 -2.30
N GLY A 99 3.61 -6.06 -2.04
CA GLY A 99 2.56 -7.05 -1.84
C GLY A 99 2.62 -7.73 -0.47
N LEU A 100 1.86 -8.82 -0.33
CA LEU A 100 1.83 -9.68 0.86
C LEU A 100 3.20 -10.28 1.21
N GLU A 101 4.17 -10.19 0.30
CA GLU A 101 5.58 -10.58 0.52
C GLU A 101 6.15 -10.02 1.83
N ILE A 102 5.73 -8.81 2.23
CA ILE A 102 6.19 -8.14 3.46
C ILE A 102 5.84 -8.91 4.73
N PHE A 103 4.77 -9.73 4.70
CA PHE A 103 4.25 -10.43 5.88
C PHE A 103 4.61 -11.92 5.90
N LYS A 104 5.51 -12.40 5.03
CA LYS A 104 5.83 -13.84 4.93
C LYS A 104 6.39 -14.45 6.22
N ASP A 105 7.06 -13.65 7.06
CA ASP A 105 7.65 -14.11 8.32
C ASP A 105 6.69 -13.99 9.52
N VAL A 106 5.49 -13.46 9.30
CA VAL A 106 4.47 -13.29 10.36
C VAL A 106 3.55 -14.51 10.33
N LYS A 107 3.79 -15.46 11.23
CA LYS A 107 2.86 -16.56 11.53
C LYS A 107 1.78 -16.11 12.50
#